data_AF-A0AA38FWF0-F1
#
_entry.id   AF-A0AA38FWF0-F1
#
_cell.length_a   1.000
_cell.length_b   1.000
_cell.length_c   1.000
_cell.angle_alpha   90.00
_cell.angle_beta   90.00
_cell.angle_gamma   90.00
#
_symmetry.space_group_name_H-M   'P 1'
#
loop_
_entity.id
_entity.type
_entity.pdbx_description
1 polymer ?
#
loop_
_entity_poly.entity_id
_entity_poly.type
_entity_poly.pdbx_seq_one_letter_code
_entity_poly.pdbx_strand_id
1 'polypeptide(L)'
;ALAIALPNLKYFSEAAIAAFHISKMIDSVPEIDHTEETGIVLEKVSGEVQFKNVQFTYPSRPETMIFRDFSLSVPAGHSMAL
;
A
#
# COMPACT_ATOMS: atom_id res chain seq x y z
N ALA A 1 -48.18 -13.47 -0.87
CA ALA A 1 -46.95 -13.40 -1.69
C ALA A 1 -46.05 -12.23 -1.32
N LEU A 2 -46.54 -10.97 -1.23
CA LEU A 2 -45.69 -9.82 -0.89
C LEU A 2 -45.17 -9.83 0.57
N ALA A 3 -46.02 -10.22 1.53
CA ALA A 3 -45.67 -10.23 2.95
C ALA A 3 -44.55 -11.22 3.34
N ILE A 4 -44.37 -12.29 2.57
CA ILE A 4 -43.31 -13.30 2.78
C ILE A 4 -41.96 -12.91 2.16
N ALA A 5 -41.92 -11.88 1.31
CA ALA A 5 -40.69 -11.39 0.66
C ALA A 5 -39.92 -10.37 1.52
N LEU A 6 -40.62 -9.69 2.45
CA LEU A 6 -40.05 -8.64 3.30
C LEU A 6 -38.85 -9.08 4.16
N PRO A 7 -38.83 -10.29 4.77
CA PRO A 7 -37.67 -10.74 5.53
C PRO A 7 -36.40 -10.90 4.67
N ASN A 8 -36.57 -11.25 3.39
CA ASN A 8 -35.45 -11.49 2.48
C ASN A 8 -34.83 -10.20 1.93
N LEU A 9 -35.59 -9.10 1.92
CA LEU A 9 -35.11 -7.79 1.46
C LEU A 9 -33.86 -7.34 2.22
N LYS A 10 -33.79 -7.64 3.52
CA LYS A 10 -32.62 -7.38 4.35
C LYS A 10 -31.37 -8.07 3.79
N TYR A 11 -31.46 -9.36 3.48
CA TYR A 11 -30.33 -10.13 2.94
C TYR A 11 -29.89 -9.62 1.56
N PHE A 12 -30.84 -9.21 0.71
CA PHE A 12 -30.50 -8.58 -0.57
C PHE A 12 -29.75 -7.26 -0.38
N SER A 13 -30.16 -6.42 0.57
CA SER A 13 -29.45 -5.18 0.88
C SER A 13 -28.04 -5.42 1.42
N GLU A 14 -27.88 -6.39 2.34
CA GLU A 14 -26.56 -6.75 2.90
C GLU A 14 -25.64 -7.31 1.82
N ALA A 15 -26.16 -8.18 0.95
CA ALA A 15 -25.42 -8.73 -0.18
C ALA A 15 -24.98 -7.64 -1.17
N ALA A 16 -25.85 -6.67 -1.46
CA ALA A 16 -25.51 -5.55 -2.34
C ALA A 16 -24.38 -4.67 -1.77
N ILE A 17 -24.38 -4.41 -0.46
CA ILE A 17 -23.31 -3.64 0.21
C ILE A 17 -21.99 -4.42 0.19
N ALA A 18 -22.03 -5.72 0.50
CA ALA A 18 -20.84 -6.56 0.44
C ALA A 18 -20.25 -6.63 -0.98
N ALA A 19 -21.10 -6.82 -1.98
CA ALA A 19 -20.69 -6.80 -3.38
C ALA A 19 -20.07 -5.45 -3.77
N PHE A 20 -20.66 -4.33 -3.35
CA PHE A 20 -20.11 -3.00 -3.59
C PHE A 20 -18.69 -2.84 -3.01
N HIS A 21 -18.44 -3.32 -1.79
CA HIS A 21 -17.09 -3.24 -1.19
C HIS A 21 -16.06 -4.05 -1.98
N ILE A 22 -16.43 -5.27 -2.41
CA ILE A 22 -15.54 -6.12 -3.21
C ILE A 22 -15.27 -5.48 -4.57
N SER A 23 -16.31 -5.01 -5.28
CA SER A 23 -16.13 -4.31 -6.56
C SER A 23 -15.24 -3.08 -6.43
N LYS A 24 -15.47 -2.27 -5.38
CA LYS A 24 -14.62 -1.10 -5.11
C LYS A 24 -13.15 -1.46 -4.89
N MET A 25 -12.87 -2.59 -4.24
CA MET A 25 -11.50 -3.07 -4.05
C MET A 25 -10.87 -3.54 -5.37
N ILE A 26 -11.64 -4.25 -6.20
CA ILE A 26 -11.18 -4.71 -7.52
C ILE A 26 -10.87 -3.53 -8.45
N ASP A 27 -11.72 -2.51 -8.46
CA ASP A 27 -11.58 -1.36 -9.34
C ASP A 27 -10.54 -0.33 -8.83
N SER A 28 -9.97 -0.55 -7.64
CA SER A 28 -8.99 0.36 -7.06
C SER A 28 -7.63 0.23 -7.74
N VAL A 29 -7.02 1.37 -8.10
CA VAL A 29 -5.68 1.42 -8.70
C VAL A 29 -4.67 1.85 -7.62
N PRO A 30 -3.65 1.02 -7.31
CA PRO A 30 -2.62 1.40 -6.34
C PRO A 30 -1.69 2.47 -6.91
N GLU A 31 -1.20 3.38 -6.07
CA GLU A 31 -0.21 4.38 -6.47
C GLU A 31 1.14 3.75 -6.83
N ILE A 32 1.50 2.67 -6.13
CA ILE A 32 2.68 1.86 -6.42
C ILE A 32 2.17 0.50 -6.91
N ASP A 33 2.23 0.30 -8.22
CA ASP A 33 1.86 -0.97 -8.86
C ASP A 33 3.11 -1.84 -9.07
N HIS A 34 3.03 -3.09 -8.64
CA HIS A 34 4.10 -4.08 -8.75
C HIS A 34 3.99 -4.95 -10.01
N THR A 35 2.88 -4.83 -10.74
CA THR A 35 2.60 -5.55 -11.99
C THR A 35 2.99 -4.75 -13.22
N GLU A 36 3.14 -3.44 -13.08
CA GLU A 36 3.70 -2.56 -14.11
C GLU A 36 5.16 -2.96 -14.39
N GLU A 37 5.49 -3.25 -15.64
CA GLU A 37 6.89 -3.47 -16.09
C GLU A 37 7.62 -2.14 -16.36
N THR A 38 7.11 -1.04 -15.80
CA THR A 38 7.69 0.29 -15.97
C THR A 38 8.85 0.50 -14.99
N GLY A 39 9.86 1.25 -15.40
CA GLY A 39 11.02 1.57 -14.56
C GLY A 39 12.36 1.30 -15.24
N ILE A 40 13.43 1.37 -14.45
CA ILE A 40 14.80 1.19 -14.92
C ILE A 40 15.31 -0.16 -14.38
N VAL A 41 15.59 -1.09 -15.29
CA VAL A 41 16.31 -2.33 -14.97
C VAL A 41 17.80 -2.04 -15.06
N LEU A 42 18.50 -2.13 -13.93
CA LEU A 42 19.94 -1.94 -13.87
C LEU A 42 20.66 -3.24 -14.29
N GLU A 43 21.51 -3.19 -15.32
CA GLU A 43 22.32 -4.35 -15.74
C GLU A 43 23.33 -4.78 -14.68
N LYS A 44 23.84 -3.81 -13.90
CA LYS A 44 24.82 -4.02 -12.83
C LYS A 44 24.47 -3.15 -11.64
N VAL A 45 24.58 -3.73 -10.44
CA VAL A 45 24.33 -3.04 -9.17
C VAL A 45 25.61 -3.05 -8.35
N SER A 46 26.11 -1.86 -7.95
CA SER A 46 27.33 -1.73 -7.15
C SER A 46 27.13 -2.13 -5.68
N GLY A 47 25.90 -2.02 -5.18
CA GLY A 47 25.55 -2.29 -3.78
C GLY A 47 25.76 -1.12 -2.83
N GLU A 48 26.03 0.08 -3.34
CA GLU A 48 26.00 1.31 -2.54
C GLU A 48 24.54 1.71 -2.26
N VAL A 49 24.23 1.99 -0.99
CA VAL A 49 22.88 2.36 -0.55
C VAL A 49 22.93 3.70 0.17
N GLN A 50 21.99 4.59 -0.16
CA GLN A 50 21.93 5.91 0.42
C GLN A 50 20.50 6.34 0.75
N PHE A 51 20.33 6.87 1.95
CA PHE A 51 19.15 7.60 2.40
C PHE A 51 19.51 9.08 2.46
N LYS A 52 18.70 9.95 1.85
CA LYS A 52 18.89 11.40 1.86
C LYS A 52 17.64 12.09 2.37
N ASN A 53 17.79 12.82 3.46
CA ASN A 53 16.76 13.72 4.00
C ASN A 53 15.38 13.07 4.12
N VAL A 54 15.35 11.79 4.50
CA VAL A 54 14.14 10.98 4.50
C VAL A 54 13.19 11.45 5.59
N GLN A 55 11.96 11.75 5.18
CA GLN A 55 10.84 12.01 6.06
C GLN A 55 9.81 10.90 5.87
N PHE A 56 9.43 10.23 6.95
CA PHE A 56 8.53 9.08 6.87
C PHE A 56 7.60 9.01 8.06
N THR A 57 6.34 8.74 7.74
CA THR A 57 5.24 8.53 8.69
C THR A 57 4.40 7.36 8.18
N TYR A 58 4.06 6.43 9.07
CA TYR A 58 3.13 5.35 8.70
C TYR A 58 1.72 5.90 8.47
N PRO A 59 1.01 5.52 7.38
CA PRO A 59 -0.35 6.01 7.12
C PRO A 59 -1.35 5.68 8.24
N SER A 60 -1.15 4.57 8.96
CA SER A 60 -1.99 4.17 10.09
C SER A 60 -1.77 5.03 11.35
N ARG A 61 -0.68 5.80 11.42
CA ARG A 61 -0.31 6.67 12.55
C ARG A 61 0.23 8.01 12.03
N PRO A 62 -0.63 8.87 11.44
CA PRO A 62 -0.19 10.11 10.79
C PRO A 62 0.41 11.12 11.76
N GLU A 63 0.01 11.07 13.04
CA GLU A 63 0.48 12.01 14.07
C GLU A 63 1.92 11.76 14.54
N THR A 64 2.46 10.56 14.27
CA THR A 64 3.79 10.17 14.73
C THR A 64 4.75 10.00 13.56
N MET A 65 5.55 11.04 13.32
CA MET A 65 6.65 10.98 12.36
C MET A 65 7.80 10.12 12.89
N ILE A 66 8.21 9.12 12.10
CA ILE A 66 9.25 8.14 12.45
C ILE A 66 10.62 8.65 12.05
N PHE A 67 10.78 9.09 10.80
CA PHE A 67 12.02 9.72 10.34
C PHE A 67 11.79 11.20 10.12
N ARG A 68 12.61 12.03 10.79
CA ARG A 68 12.66 13.48 10.67
C ARG A 68 14.03 13.84 10.08
N ASP A 69 14.09 13.96 8.75
CA ASP A 69 15.31 14.32 8.02
C ASP A 69 16.46 13.29 8.16
N PHE A 70 16.12 12.01 8.04
CA PHE A 70 17.10 10.92 8.19
C PHE A 70 18.00 10.80 6.96
N SER A 71 19.32 10.82 7.17
CA SER A 71 20.32 10.62 6.13
C SER A 71 21.34 9.56 6.55
N LEU A 72 21.68 8.66 5.63
CA LEU A 72 22.60 7.56 5.85
C LEU A 72 23.26 7.16 4.54
N SER A 73 24.53 6.78 4.57
CA SER A 73 25.25 6.24 3.42
C SER A 73 25.94 4.95 3.81
N VAL A 74 25.68 3.87 3.07
CA VAL A 74 26.29 2.56 3.26
C VAL A 74 27.10 2.23 1.99
N PRO A 75 28.44 2.26 2.06
CA PRO A 75 29.28 1.92 0.92
C PRO A 75 29.13 0.45 0.52
N ALA A 76 29.38 0.15 -0.75
CA ALA A 76 29.36 -1.21 -1.27
C ALA A 76 30.30 -2.14 -0.47
N GLY A 77 29.86 -3.38 -0.22
CA GLY A 77 30.65 -4.41 0.47
C GLY A 77 30.78 -4.21 1.99
N HIS A 78 30.12 -3.20 2.58
CA HIS A 78 30.13 -2.97 4.02
C HIS A 78 28.85 -3.48 4.69
N SER A 79 28.99 -3.90 5.95
CA SER A 79 27.86 -4.22 6.81
C SER A 79 27.69 -3.09 7.83
N MET A 80 26.44 -2.74 8.11
CA MET A 80 26.08 -1.73 9.10
C MET A 80 24.97 -2.31 9.98
N ALA A 81 25.05 -2.04 11.28
CA ALA A 81 24.02 -2.39 12.25
C ALA A 81 23.43 -1.09 12.85
N LEU A 82 22.13 -1.12 13.14
CA LEU A 82 21.35 -0.03 13.74
C LEU A 82 20.85 -0.43 15.12
#